data_AF-A0A940VBX3-F1
#
_entry.id   AF-A0A940VBX3-F1
#
_cell.length_a   1.000
_cell.length_b   1.000
_cell.length_c   1.000
_cell.angle_alpha   90.00
_cell.angle_beta   90.00
_cell.angle_gamma   90.00
#
_symmetry.space_group_name_H-M   'P 1'
#
loop_
_entity.id
_entity.type
_entity.pdbx_description
1 polymer ?
#
loop_
_entity_poly.entity_id
_entity_poly.type
_entity_poly.pdbx_seq_one_letter_code
_entity_poly.pdbx_strand_id
1 'polypeptide(L)'
;HMFDSMVAELSTAHRVVTPDLRGHGKSGVPRLPWSVVDVAEDYLRILDALRIDRVILGGYSMGGMAAVHFALKHPERLSALILMSTSGSAEPWMRRRELEALAGAVAMTGAPRWLAFQAAYGVFTADFRRTAPDVVEKWTDQVEAMSRKALVQAVHAVGSRPSLEDRLGSITTPTLVLAGHRDWHLSSRHSVVLSEKIPGAELAILPGVGHGLPIERPGETVKLIRLFLKQVGARSASKRA
;
A
#
# COMPACT_ATOMS: atom_id res chain seq x y z
N HIS A 1 -3.78 2.15 14.53
CA HIS A 1 -3.78 1.68 13.13
C HIS A 1 -2.37 1.78 12.54
N MET A 2 -2.10 1.11 11.42
CA MET A 2 -0.75 0.98 10.86
C MET A 2 -0.09 2.32 10.51
N PHE A 3 -0.89 3.36 10.24
CA PHE A 3 -0.41 4.67 9.84
C PHE A 3 -0.39 5.68 10.99
N ASP A 4 -0.72 5.32 12.24
CA ASP A 4 -0.90 6.29 13.35
C ASP A 4 0.31 7.22 13.51
N SER A 5 1.52 6.64 13.52
CA SER A 5 2.77 7.40 13.62
C SER A 5 2.97 8.38 12.46
N MET A 6 2.58 7.99 11.24
CA MET A 6 2.65 8.86 10.08
C MET A 6 1.56 9.94 10.11
N VAL A 7 0.35 9.59 10.54
CA VAL A 7 -0.80 10.52 10.64
C VAL A 7 -0.46 11.65 11.59
N ALA A 8 0.11 11.35 12.76
CA ALA A 8 0.50 12.36 13.75
C ALA A 8 1.42 13.44 13.13
N GLU A 9 2.40 13.02 12.34
CA GLU A 9 3.31 13.96 11.68
C GLU A 9 2.68 14.64 10.45
N LEU A 10 2.02 13.90 9.56
CA LEU A 10 1.46 14.48 8.34
C LEU A 10 0.32 15.48 8.61
N SER A 11 -0.39 15.30 9.74
CA SER A 11 -1.49 16.16 10.17
C SER A 11 -1.05 17.57 10.57
N THR A 12 0.26 17.82 10.74
CA THR A 12 0.76 19.17 11.03
C THR A 12 0.60 20.14 9.85
N ALA A 13 0.39 19.62 8.64
CA ALA A 13 0.28 20.44 7.41
C ALA A 13 -0.84 19.98 6.45
N HIS A 14 -1.46 18.82 6.69
CA HIS A 14 -2.46 18.26 5.80
C HIS A 14 -3.65 17.71 6.59
N ARG A 15 -4.82 17.68 5.98
CA ARG A 15 -5.92 16.82 6.45
C ARG A 15 -5.63 15.39 6.02
N VAL A 16 -5.38 14.49 6.97
CA VAL A 16 -5.05 13.09 6.69
C VAL A 16 -6.27 12.21 6.90
N VAL A 17 -6.57 11.35 5.93
CA VAL A 17 -7.68 10.38 5.98
C VAL A 17 -7.11 8.99 5.73
N THR A 18 -7.33 8.06 6.68
CA THR A 18 -6.85 6.67 6.60
C THR A 18 -8.04 5.72 6.70
N PRO A 19 -8.75 5.44 5.59
CA PRO A 19 -9.89 4.55 5.61
C PRO A 19 -9.43 3.09 5.78
N ASP A 20 -10.18 2.32 6.56
CA ASP A 20 -10.04 0.86 6.55
C ASP A 20 -10.55 0.33 5.21
N LEU A 21 -9.75 -0.45 4.49
CA LEU A 21 -10.15 -1.01 3.20
C LEU A 21 -11.29 -2.01 3.40
N ARG A 22 -12.08 -2.28 2.34
CA ARG A 22 -13.07 -3.37 2.35
C ARG A 22 -12.45 -4.67 2.89
N GLY A 23 -13.17 -5.34 3.78
CA GLY A 23 -12.68 -6.53 4.48
C GLY A 23 -11.61 -6.31 5.54
N HIS A 24 -11.20 -5.08 5.85
CA HIS A 24 -10.18 -4.78 6.86
C HIS A 24 -10.74 -3.88 7.96
N GLY A 25 -10.13 -3.94 9.14
CA GLY A 25 -10.45 -3.08 10.27
C GLY A 25 -11.95 -3.05 10.58
N LYS A 26 -12.54 -1.85 10.58
CA LYS A 26 -13.97 -1.62 10.83
C LYS A 26 -14.83 -1.61 9.58
N SER A 27 -14.23 -1.73 8.39
CA SER A 27 -14.97 -1.82 7.14
C SER A 27 -15.59 -3.21 6.96
N GLY A 28 -16.79 -3.25 6.40
CA GLY A 28 -17.52 -4.50 6.20
C GLY A 28 -16.77 -5.48 5.28
N VAL A 29 -17.00 -6.77 5.51
CA VAL A 29 -16.49 -7.84 4.64
C VAL A 29 -17.51 -8.07 3.51
N PRO A 30 -17.17 -7.80 2.23
CA PRO A 30 -18.12 -7.95 1.13
C PRO A 30 -18.69 -9.35 1.01
N ARG A 31 -19.97 -9.45 0.63
CA ARG A 31 -20.62 -10.74 0.40
C ARG A 31 -19.98 -11.50 -0.75
N LEU A 32 -19.75 -10.80 -1.86
CA LEU A 32 -19.15 -11.33 -3.08
C LEU A 32 -17.63 -11.13 -3.09
N PRO A 33 -16.87 -11.92 -3.88
CA PRO A 33 -15.47 -11.65 -4.16
C PRO A 33 -15.25 -10.23 -4.71
N TRP A 34 -14.08 -9.67 -4.48
CA TRP A 34 -13.68 -8.34 -4.92
C TRP A 34 -12.20 -8.35 -5.35
N SER A 35 -11.80 -7.30 -6.06
CA SER A 35 -10.48 -7.12 -6.64
C SER A 35 -9.83 -5.82 -6.14
N VAL A 36 -8.53 -5.66 -6.41
CA VAL A 36 -7.83 -4.38 -6.19
C VAL A 36 -8.44 -3.21 -6.97
N VAL A 37 -9.13 -3.48 -8.08
CA VAL A 37 -9.87 -2.46 -8.85
C VAL A 37 -11.04 -1.95 -8.02
N ASP A 38 -11.76 -2.84 -7.32
CA ASP A 38 -12.87 -2.42 -6.49
C ASP A 38 -12.43 -1.59 -5.28
N VAL A 39 -11.20 -1.79 -4.79
CA VAL A 39 -10.58 -0.94 -3.76
C VAL A 39 -10.29 0.46 -4.34
N ALA A 40 -9.84 0.55 -5.59
CA ALA A 40 -9.66 1.85 -6.26
C ALA A 40 -10.99 2.60 -6.39
N GLU A 41 -12.09 1.92 -6.75
CA GLU A 41 -13.42 2.54 -6.78
C GLU A 41 -13.89 3.00 -5.40
N ASP A 42 -13.48 2.32 -4.32
CA ASP A 42 -13.80 2.80 -2.97
C ASP A 42 -13.09 4.09 -2.63
N TYR A 43 -11.86 4.30 -3.11
CA TYR A 43 -11.18 5.59 -2.95
C TYR A 43 -12.02 6.71 -3.56
N LEU A 44 -12.56 6.51 -4.77
CA LEU A 44 -13.45 7.49 -5.41
C LEU A 44 -14.68 7.78 -4.54
N ARG A 45 -15.36 6.73 -4.08
CA ARG A 45 -16.56 6.85 -3.22
C ARG A 45 -16.27 7.57 -1.91
N ILE A 46 -15.11 7.32 -1.31
CA ILE A 46 -14.67 7.98 -0.08
C ILE A 46 -14.42 9.47 -0.35
N LEU A 47 -13.74 9.81 -1.44
CA LEU A 47 -13.52 11.21 -1.82
C LEU A 47 -14.85 11.93 -2.05
N ASP A 48 -15.79 11.31 -2.76
CA ASP A 48 -17.09 11.91 -3.05
C ASP A 48 -17.93 12.08 -1.76
N ALA A 49 -17.94 11.08 -0.89
CA ALA A 49 -18.62 11.15 0.41
C ALA A 49 -18.04 12.24 1.32
N LEU A 50 -16.73 12.45 1.27
CA LEU A 50 -16.03 13.50 2.01
C LEU A 50 -16.00 14.85 1.30
N ARG A 51 -16.56 14.94 0.08
CA ARG A 51 -16.56 16.11 -0.79
C ARG A 51 -15.15 16.67 -1.04
N ILE A 52 -14.23 15.78 -1.40
CA ILE A 52 -12.83 16.10 -1.72
C ILE A 52 -12.62 16.01 -3.24
N ASP A 53 -12.38 17.14 -3.88
CA ASP A 53 -12.20 17.19 -5.34
C ASP A 53 -10.86 16.60 -5.79
N ARG A 54 -9.76 16.97 -5.13
CA ARG A 54 -8.42 16.42 -5.41
C ARG A 54 -7.69 16.03 -4.13
N VAL A 55 -6.88 14.99 -4.21
CA VAL A 55 -6.16 14.42 -3.06
C VAL A 55 -4.71 14.09 -3.39
N ILE A 56 -3.86 14.07 -2.37
CA ILE A 56 -2.58 13.35 -2.42
C ILE A 56 -2.90 11.91 -1.98
N LEU A 57 -2.86 10.96 -2.91
CA LEU A 57 -3.21 9.57 -2.60
C LEU A 57 -1.96 8.79 -2.22
N GLY A 58 -1.92 8.32 -0.97
CA GLY A 58 -0.90 7.39 -0.48
C GLY A 58 -1.43 5.96 -0.40
N GLY A 59 -0.74 5.02 -1.03
CA GLY A 59 -1.10 3.60 -1.03
C GLY A 59 0.06 2.72 -0.59
N TYR A 60 -0.21 1.81 0.34
CA TYR A 60 0.73 0.81 0.83
C TYR A 60 0.35 -0.59 0.37
N SER A 61 1.29 -1.36 -0.19
CA SER A 61 1.07 -2.76 -0.57
C SER A 61 -0.19 -2.92 -1.43
N MET A 62 -1.18 -3.72 -1.02
CA MET A 62 -2.47 -3.84 -1.71
C MET A 62 -3.17 -2.49 -1.95
N GLY A 63 -3.10 -1.55 -1.00
CA GLY A 63 -3.63 -0.20 -1.18
C GLY A 63 -2.83 0.62 -2.21
N GLY A 64 -1.54 0.34 -2.36
CA GLY A 64 -0.71 0.88 -3.44
C GLY A 64 -1.09 0.31 -4.81
N MET A 65 -1.40 -0.99 -4.90
CA MET A 65 -1.86 -1.63 -6.13
C MET A 65 -3.17 -0.97 -6.60
N ALA A 66 -4.11 -0.76 -5.66
CA ALA A 66 -5.34 -0.01 -5.91
C ALA A 66 -5.07 1.46 -6.29
N ALA A 67 -4.08 2.12 -5.67
CA ALA A 67 -3.73 3.50 -6.00
C ALA A 67 -3.18 3.65 -7.43
N VAL A 68 -2.45 2.65 -7.96
CA VAL A 68 -2.03 2.64 -9.38
C VAL A 68 -3.25 2.54 -10.29
N HIS A 69 -4.21 1.65 -10.00
CA HIS A 69 -5.47 1.59 -10.74
C HIS A 69 -6.23 2.93 -10.71
N PHE A 70 -6.30 3.56 -9.53
CA PHE A 70 -6.95 4.85 -9.35
C PHE A 70 -6.28 5.93 -10.19
N ALA A 71 -4.94 6.01 -10.20
CA ALA A 71 -4.20 7.00 -10.97
C ALA A 71 -4.40 6.88 -12.48
N LEU A 72 -4.58 5.65 -12.99
CA LEU A 72 -4.87 5.40 -14.40
C LEU A 72 -6.31 5.78 -14.81
N LYS A 73 -7.27 5.69 -13.88
CA LYS A 73 -8.69 5.88 -14.17
C LYS A 73 -9.20 7.28 -13.81
N HIS A 74 -8.64 7.87 -12.76
CA HIS A 74 -9.07 9.15 -12.18
C HIS A 74 -7.90 10.13 -11.96
N PRO A 75 -7.02 10.37 -12.95
CA PRO A 75 -5.86 11.26 -12.78
C PRO A 75 -6.27 12.68 -12.40
N GLU A 76 -7.45 13.15 -12.81
CA GLU A 76 -8.00 14.45 -12.46
C GLU A 76 -8.22 14.63 -10.96
N ARG A 77 -8.42 13.53 -10.22
CA ARG A 77 -8.65 13.52 -8.77
C ARG A 77 -7.35 13.54 -7.96
N LEU A 78 -6.18 13.47 -8.60
CA LEU A 78 -4.89 13.36 -7.91
C LEU A 78 -4.04 14.62 -8.05
N SER A 79 -3.60 15.18 -6.93
CA SER A 79 -2.57 16.23 -6.89
C SER A 79 -1.16 15.63 -6.84
N ALA A 80 -1.01 14.47 -6.21
CA ALA A 80 0.21 13.68 -6.20
C ALA A 80 -0.12 12.22 -5.80
N LEU A 81 0.79 11.30 -6.11
CA LEU A 81 0.67 9.87 -5.80
C LEU A 81 1.88 9.41 -4.98
N ILE A 82 1.64 8.65 -3.92
CA ILE A 82 2.69 8.06 -3.07
C ILE A 82 2.47 6.55 -3.03
N LEU A 83 3.41 5.78 -3.58
CA LEU A 83 3.36 4.33 -3.71
C LEU A 83 4.39 3.70 -2.78
N MET A 84 3.94 2.95 -1.78
CA MET A 84 4.80 2.38 -0.73
C MET A 84 4.78 0.85 -0.78
N SER A 85 5.94 0.21 -0.97
CA SER A 85 6.08 -1.26 -0.99
C SER A 85 4.98 -1.93 -1.81
N THR A 86 4.80 -1.46 -3.04
CA THR A 86 3.72 -1.87 -3.95
C THR A 86 4.25 -2.13 -5.37
N SER A 87 3.39 -2.71 -6.21
CA SER A 87 3.70 -3.12 -7.57
C SER A 87 2.55 -2.77 -8.54
N GLY A 88 2.91 -2.50 -9.80
CA GLY A 88 1.98 -2.45 -10.92
C GLY A 88 1.95 -3.76 -11.74
N SER A 89 2.80 -4.73 -11.40
CA SER A 89 2.92 -6.02 -12.10
C SER A 89 1.87 -7.01 -11.62
N ALA A 90 1.45 -7.94 -12.49
CA ALA A 90 0.75 -9.15 -12.06
C ALA A 90 1.66 -10.05 -11.22
N GLU A 91 1.07 -10.96 -10.45
CA GLU A 91 1.84 -12.02 -9.80
C GLU A 91 2.37 -13.04 -10.82
N PRO A 92 3.64 -13.48 -10.71
CA PRO A 92 4.13 -14.64 -11.43
C PRO A 92 3.25 -15.86 -11.15
N TRP A 93 3.14 -16.77 -12.13
CA TRP A 93 2.26 -17.95 -12.01
C TRP A 93 2.52 -18.78 -10.75
N MET A 94 3.79 -19.04 -10.40
CA MET A 94 4.13 -19.79 -9.18
C MET A 94 3.65 -19.07 -7.92
N ARG A 95 3.89 -17.74 -7.84
CA ARG A 95 3.46 -16.93 -6.69
C ARG A 95 1.94 -16.88 -6.57
N ARG A 96 1.23 -16.80 -7.69
CA ARG A 96 -0.23 -16.89 -7.71
C ARG A 96 -0.72 -18.22 -7.14
N ARG A 97 -0.08 -19.34 -7.47
CA ARG A 97 -0.41 -20.66 -6.90
C ARG A 97 -0.13 -20.75 -5.40
N GLU A 98 0.95 -20.15 -4.93
CA GLU A 98 1.25 -20.05 -3.50
C GLU A 98 0.16 -19.26 -2.75
N LEU A 99 -0.29 -18.13 -3.32
CA LEU A 99 -1.38 -17.33 -2.75
C LEU A 99 -2.71 -18.08 -2.79
N GLU A 100 -3.02 -18.82 -3.84
CA GLU A 100 -4.21 -19.68 -3.92
C GLU A 100 -4.17 -20.80 -2.87
N ALA A 101 -3.03 -21.44 -2.67
CA ALA A 101 -2.83 -22.44 -1.62
C ALA A 101 -2.98 -21.84 -0.22
N LEU A 102 -2.40 -20.64 0.01
CA LEU A 102 -2.56 -19.89 1.25
C LEU A 102 -4.03 -19.54 1.51
N ALA A 103 -4.76 -19.08 0.50
CA ALA A 103 -6.19 -18.79 0.60
C ALA A 103 -6.99 -20.06 0.98
N GLY A 104 -6.68 -21.20 0.37
CA GLY A 104 -7.28 -22.49 0.74
C GLY A 104 -7.02 -22.87 2.20
N ALA A 105 -5.77 -22.73 2.66
CA ALA A 105 -5.42 -22.99 4.05
C ALA A 105 -6.16 -22.06 5.03
N VAL A 106 -6.20 -20.75 4.73
CA VAL A 106 -6.90 -19.76 5.56
C VAL A 106 -8.42 -19.97 5.56
N ALA A 107 -9.01 -20.44 4.47
CA ALA A 107 -10.43 -20.77 4.43
C ALA A 107 -10.77 -21.88 5.45
N MET A 108 -9.89 -22.87 5.58
CA MET A 108 -10.05 -24.00 6.50
C MET A 108 -9.74 -23.65 7.96
N THR A 109 -8.66 -22.89 8.21
CA THR A 109 -8.11 -22.73 9.56
C THR A 109 -8.19 -21.31 10.11
N GLY A 110 -8.49 -20.31 9.27
CA GLY A 110 -8.23 -18.90 9.61
C GLY A 110 -6.76 -18.55 9.53
N ALA A 111 -6.37 -17.51 10.26
CA ALA A 111 -4.97 -17.17 10.46
C ALA A 111 -4.57 -17.56 11.90
N PRO A 112 -4.35 -18.86 12.19
CA PRO A 112 -3.87 -19.26 13.51
C PRO A 112 -2.56 -18.51 13.82
N ARG A 113 -2.28 -18.26 15.11
CA ARG A 113 -1.14 -17.46 15.57
C ARG A 113 0.15 -17.68 14.80
N TRP A 114 0.55 -18.93 14.58
CA TRP A 114 1.79 -19.27 13.88
C TRP A 114 1.80 -18.75 12.43
N LEU A 115 0.67 -18.78 11.71
CA LEU A 115 0.57 -18.28 10.34
C LEU A 115 0.60 -16.75 10.30
N ALA A 116 -0.11 -16.09 11.22
CA ALA A 116 -0.03 -14.64 11.40
C ALA A 116 1.41 -14.21 11.71
N PHE A 117 2.11 -14.97 12.56
CA PHE A 117 3.50 -14.69 12.92
C PHE A 117 4.46 -14.91 11.75
N GLN A 118 4.24 -15.95 10.94
CA GLN A 118 4.97 -16.14 9.68
C GLN A 118 4.76 -14.97 8.71
N ALA A 119 3.55 -14.42 8.63
CA ALA A 119 3.30 -13.22 7.82
C ALA A 119 4.12 -12.02 8.32
N ALA A 120 4.24 -11.85 9.65
CA ALA A 120 5.05 -10.80 10.27
C ALA A 120 6.54 -10.93 9.92
N TYR A 121 7.04 -12.15 9.69
CA TYR A 121 8.42 -12.39 9.27
C TYR A 121 8.74 -11.90 7.86
N GLY A 122 7.74 -11.94 6.97
CA GLY A 122 7.86 -11.33 5.64
C GLY A 122 7.65 -9.82 5.67
N VAL A 123 6.85 -9.30 6.63
CA VAL A 123 6.56 -7.86 6.71
C VAL A 123 7.70 -7.08 7.33
N PHE A 124 8.19 -7.51 8.48
CA PHE A 124 9.18 -6.77 9.27
C PHE A 124 10.56 -7.38 9.12
N THR A 125 11.62 -6.57 9.20
CA THR A 125 12.98 -7.11 9.26
C THR A 125 13.27 -7.86 10.56
N ALA A 126 14.26 -8.77 10.55
CA ALA A 126 14.70 -9.46 11.75
C ALA A 126 15.14 -8.50 12.86
N ASP A 127 15.79 -7.40 12.50
CA ASP A 127 16.21 -6.37 13.46
C ASP A 127 15.02 -5.65 14.09
N PHE A 128 14.01 -5.29 13.29
CA PHE A 128 12.79 -4.66 13.80
C PHE A 128 12.00 -5.61 14.71
N ARG A 129 11.87 -6.89 14.34
CA ARG A 129 11.22 -7.89 15.21
C ARG A 129 11.90 -8.05 16.57
N ARG A 130 13.23 -7.87 16.61
CA ARG A 130 14.02 -7.93 17.86
C ARG A 130 13.91 -6.64 18.68
N THR A 131 13.85 -5.48 18.03
CA THR A 131 13.93 -4.17 18.70
C THR A 131 12.56 -3.57 19.03
N ALA A 132 11.50 -4.03 18.37
CA ALA A 132 10.11 -3.60 18.61
C ALA A 132 9.16 -4.81 18.67
N PRO A 133 9.41 -5.81 19.55
CA PRO A 133 8.62 -7.05 19.60
C PRO A 133 7.13 -6.77 19.88
N ASP A 134 6.82 -5.82 20.77
CA ASP A 134 5.43 -5.47 21.12
C ASP A 134 4.63 -4.92 19.92
N VAL A 135 5.30 -4.19 19.02
CA VAL A 135 4.68 -3.67 17.79
C VAL A 135 4.37 -4.82 16.83
N VAL A 136 5.29 -5.78 16.74
CA VAL A 136 5.14 -6.98 15.90
C VAL A 136 4.07 -7.90 16.46
N GLU A 137 4.01 -8.07 17.77
CA GLU A 137 2.96 -8.81 18.46
C GLU A 137 1.58 -8.19 18.18
N LYS A 138 1.42 -6.89 18.39
CA LYS A 138 0.18 -6.18 18.11
C LYS A 138 -0.25 -6.29 16.64
N TRP A 139 0.69 -6.22 15.71
CA TRP A 139 0.40 -6.44 14.28
C TRP A 139 -0.05 -7.87 14.01
N THR A 140 0.59 -8.85 14.66
CA THR A 140 0.25 -10.27 14.53
C THR A 140 -1.15 -10.54 15.09
N ASP A 141 -1.52 -9.94 16.23
CA ASP A 141 -2.86 -10.04 16.82
C ASP A 141 -3.93 -9.52 15.86
N GLN A 142 -3.64 -8.44 15.14
CA GLN A 142 -4.56 -7.87 14.15
C GLN A 142 -4.81 -8.83 12.98
N VAL A 143 -3.76 -9.48 12.48
CA VAL A 143 -3.89 -10.47 11.39
C VAL A 143 -4.64 -11.71 11.87
N GLU A 144 -4.34 -12.20 13.06
CA GLU A 144 -5.02 -13.35 13.67
C GLU A 144 -6.53 -13.08 13.91
N ALA A 145 -6.88 -11.85 14.28
CA ALA A 145 -8.27 -11.44 14.48
C ALA A 145 -9.07 -11.22 13.19
N MET A 146 -8.42 -11.19 12.01
CA MET A 146 -9.14 -11.01 10.75
C MET A 146 -10.03 -12.22 10.45
N SER A 147 -11.24 -11.96 9.95
CA SER A 147 -12.13 -13.04 9.53
C SER A 147 -11.50 -13.86 8.38
N ARG A 148 -11.74 -15.18 8.39
CA ARG A 148 -11.34 -16.10 7.31
C ARG A 148 -11.69 -15.54 5.93
N LYS A 149 -12.94 -15.08 5.79
CA LYS A 149 -13.47 -14.55 4.54
C LYS A 149 -12.71 -13.32 4.08
N ALA A 150 -12.43 -12.38 4.99
CA ALA A 150 -11.66 -11.18 4.68
C ALA A 150 -10.26 -11.50 4.15
N LEU A 151 -9.53 -12.35 4.88
CA LEU A 151 -8.18 -12.75 4.49
C LEU A 151 -8.16 -13.48 3.14
N VAL A 152 -9.06 -14.45 2.95
CA VAL A 152 -9.19 -15.19 1.68
C VAL A 152 -9.46 -14.24 0.52
N GLN A 153 -10.41 -13.31 0.68
CA GLN A 153 -10.72 -12.34 -0.37
C GLN A 153 -9.56 -11.39 -0.65
N ALA A 154 -8.84 -10.92 0.37
CA ALA A 154 -7.68 -10.05 0.20
C ALA A 154 -6.53 -10.76 -0.53
N VAL A 155 -6.22 -12.01 -0.14
CA VAL A 155 -5.19 -12.83 -0.80
C VAL A 155 -5.56 -13.09 -2.26
N HIS A 156 -6.82 -13.42 -2.55
CA HIS A 156 -7.28 -13.58 -3.93
C HIS A 156 -7.20 -12.27 -4.71
N ALA A 157 -7.64 -11.14 -4.16
CA ALA A 157 -7.59 -9.84 -4.82
C ALA A 157 -6.16 -9.45 -5.24
N VAL A 158 -5.18 -9.71 -4.36
CA VAL A 158 -3.75 -9.52 -4.66
C VAL A 158 -3.29 -10.49 -5.74
N GLY A 159 -3.55 -11.79 -5.58
CA GLY A 159 -3.05 -12.85 -6.46
C GLY A 159 -3.64 -12.84 -7.88
N SER A 160 -4.88 -12.36 -8.05
CA SER A 160 -5.59 -12.36 -9.32
C SER A 160 -5.51 -11.02 -10.07
N ARG A 161 -4.77 -10.03 -9.55
CA ARG A 161 -4.71 -8.69 -10.16
C ARG A 161 -4.09 -8.76 -11.57
N PRO A 162 -4.60 -7.98 -12.53
CA PRO A 162 -3.98 -7.86 -13.84
C PRO A 162 -2.67 -7.07 -13.76
N SER A 163 -1.78 -7.27 -14.74
CA SER A 163 -0.62 -6.39 -14.90
C SER A 163 -1.07 -5.04 -15.45
N LEU A 164 -0.51 -3.97 -14.91
CA LEU A 164 -0.70 -2.60 -15.38
C LEU A 164 0.57 -2.02 -16.00
N GLU A 165 1.65 -2.80 -16.07
CA GLU A 165 2.97 -2.32 -16.48
C GLU A 165 2.96 -1.56 -17.82
N ASP A 166 2.23 -2.06 -18.82
CA ASP A 166 2.16 -1.44 -20.15
C ASP A 166 1.38 -0.11 -20.16
N ARG A 167 0.65 0.17 -19.08
CA ARG A 167 -0.15 1.39 -18.92
C ARG A 167 0.49 2.42 -18.00
N LEU A 168 1.53 2.06 -17.24
CA LEU A 168 2.18 2.96 -16.28
C LEU A 168 2.68 4.26 -16.93
N GLY A 169 3.09 4.21 -18.20
CA GLY A 169 3.50 5.38 -18.98
C GLY A 169 2.42 6.45 -19.16
N SER A 170 1.15 6.11 -18.93
CA SER A 170 0.03 7.07 -19.00
C SER A 170 -0.24 7.82 -17.69
N ILE A 171 0.42 7.45 -16.58
CA ILE A 171 0.30 8.16 -15.31
C ILE A 171 1.06 9.48 -15.39
N THR A 172 0.34 10.60 -15.44
CA THR A 172 0.91 11.96 -15.51
C THR A 172 0.99 12.65 -14.14
N THR A 173 0.47 12.00 -13.10
CA THR A 173 0.47 12.52 -11.72
C THR A 173 1.89 12.49 -11.15
N PRO A 174 2.37 13.57 -10.51
CA PRO A 174 3.64 13.54 -9.78
C PRO A 174 3.64 12.37 -8.79
N THR A 175 4.63 11.48 -8.90
CA THR A 175 4.63 10.22 -8.16
C THR A 175 5.91 10.03 -7.36
N LEU A 176 5.77 9.65 -6.10
CA LEU A 176 6.85 9.16 -5.24
C LEU A 176 6.67 7.65 -5.03
N VAL A 177 7.72 6.89 -5.27
CA VAL A 177 7.78 5.44 -5.01
C VAL A 177 8.75 5.19 -3.86
N LEU A 178 8.28 4.53 -2.80
CA LEU A 178 9.04 4.17 -1.61
C LEU A 178 9.07 2.64 -1.45
N ALA A 179 10.23 2.10 -1.11
CA ALA A 179 10.37 0.66 -0.85
C ALA A 179 11.38 0.39 0.27
N GLY A 180 11.21 -0.71 0.98
CA GLY A 180 12.26 -1.25 1.85
C GLY A 180 13.29 -2.05 1.05
N HIS A 181 14.58 -1.87 1.34
CA HIS A 181 15.64 -2.67 0.71
C HIS A 181 15.53 -4.17 1.04
N ARG A 182 14.98 -4.53 2.20
CA ARG A 182 14.79 -5.90 2.71
C ARG A 182 13.33 -6.34 2.66
N ASP A 183 12.55 -5.79 1.73
CA ASP A 183 11.17 -6.20 1.50
C ASP A 183 11.12 -7.61 0.89
N TRP A 184 10.73 -8.59 1.72
CA TRP A 184 10.64 -10.01 1.33
C TRP A 184 9.31 -10.38 0.68
N HIS A 185 8.24 -9.64 0.97
CA HIS A 185 6.92 -9.87 0.34
C HIS A 185 6.90 -9.33 -1.08
N LEU A 186 7.55 -8.18 -1.29
CA LEU A 186 7.58 -7.50 -2.56
C LEU A 186 8.95 -6.88 -2.79
N SER A 187 9.82 -7.58 -3.54
CA SER A 187 11.16 -7.08 -3.86
C SER A 187 11.11 -5.64 -4.39
N SER A 188 12.06 -4.82 -3.95
CA SER A 188 12.24 -3.43 -4.40
C SER A 188 12.37 -3.29 -5.92
N ARG A 189 12.66 -4.37 -6.66
CA ARG A 189 12.59 -4.43 -8.12
C ARG A 189 11.23 -4.00 -8.67
N HIS A 190 10.12 -4.31 -8.00
CA HIS A 190 8.80 -3.84 -8.43
C HIS A 190 8.67 -2.32 -8.32
N SER A 191 9.28 -1.72 -7.30
CA SER A 191 9.33 -0.27 -7.12
C SER A 191 10.24 0.40 -8.14
N VAL A 192 11.34 -0.25 -8.54
CA VAL A 192 12.17 0.19 -9.67
C VAL A 192 11.34 0.22 -10.95
N VAL A 193 10.63 -0.86 -11.28
CA VAL A 193 9.74 -0.93 -12.46
C VAL A 193 8.69 0.19 -12.45
N LEU A 194 8.04 0.44 -11.30
CA LEU A 194 7.11 1.56 -11.18
C LEU A 194 7.78 2.90 -11.48
N SER A 195 8.97 3.16 -10.92
CA SER A 195 9.67 4.43 -11.11
C SER A 195 10.19 4.63 -12.54
N GLU A 196 10.64 3.58 -13.20
CA GLU A 196 11.15 3.65 -14.57
C GLU A 196 10.01 3.83 -15.59
N LYS A 197 8.85 3.23 -15.33
CA LYS A 197 7.70 3.26 -16.26
C LYS A 197 6.75 4.42 -16.03
N ILE A 198 6.73 5.04 -14.84
CA ILE A 198 5.90 6.24 -14.57
C ILE A 198 6.72 7.50 -14.87
N PRO A 199 6.32 8.34 -15.84
CA PRO A 199 7.08 9.53 -16.21
C PRO A 199 7.28 10.50 -15.03
N GLY A 200 8.54 10.79 -14.73
CA GLY A 200 8.91 11.74 -13.67
C GLY A 200 8.66 11.22 -12.25
N ALA A 201 8.48 9.91 -12.07
CA ALA A 201 8.42 9.33 -10.73
C ALA A 201 9.78 9.42 -10.02
N GLU A 202 9.73 9.73 -8.73
CA GLU A 202 10.91 9.73 -7.85
C GLU A 202 10.92 8.42 -7.06
N LEU A 203 12.10 7.79 -6.93
CA LEU A 203 12.27 6.53 -6.19
C LEU A 203 13.16 6.75 -4.97
N ALA A 204 12.74 6.23 -3.82
CA ALA A 204 13.61 6.06 -2.66
C ALA A 204 13.48 4.65 -2.06
N ILE A 205 14.61 3.96 -1.95
CA ILE A 205 14.72 2.64 -1.32
C ILE A 205 15.40 2.82 0.04
N LEU A 206 14.69 2.49 1.12
CA LEU A 206 15.17 2.67 2.49
C LEU A 206 16.09 1.51 2.89
N PRO A 207 17.37 1.78 3.23
CA PRO A 207 18.32 0.74 3.63
C PRO A 207 17.88 0.01 4.90
N GLY A 208 17.95 -1.32 4.89
CA GLY A 208 17.67 -2.14 6.07
C GLY A 208 16.19 -2.19 6.51
N VAL A 209 15.26 -1.64 5.73
CA VAL A 209 13.82 -1.65 6.01
C VAL A 209 13.13 -2.77 5.23
N GLY A 210 12.10 -3.40 5.81
CA GLY A 210 11.32 -4.47 5.21
C GLY A 210 10.10 -3.96 4.45
N HIS A 211 9.09 -4.82 4.29
CA HIS A 211 7.82 -4.45 3.69
C HIS A 211 7.09 -3.42 4.56
N GLY A 212 7.24 -3.49 5.89
CA GLY A 212 6.50 -2.68 6.86
C GLY A 212 6.98 -1.22 6.98
N LEU A 213 7.40 -0.56 5.90
CA LEU A 213 8.03 0.78 5.97
C LEU A 213 7.23 1.85 6.77
N PRO A 214 5.87 1.92 6.73
CA PRO A 214 5.11 2.84 7.56
C PRO A 214 5.25 2.63 9.07
N ILE A 215 5.65 1.42 9.47
CA ILE A 215 5.75 0.97 10.86
C ILE A 215 7.22 0.89 11.29
N GLU A 216 8.12 0.36 10.44
CA GLU A 216 9.53 0.18 10.77
C GLU A 216 10.29 1.51 10.82
N ARG A 217 10.00 2.43 9.89
CA ARG A 217 10.65 3.73 9.78
C ARG A 217 9.64 4.84 9.44
N PRO A 218 8.64 5.10 10.31
CA PRO A 218 7.61 6.11 10.06
C PRO A 218 8.20 7.50 9.82
N GLY A 219 9.14 7.95 10.66
CA GLY A 219 9.72 9.30 10.55
C GLY A 219 10.51 9.51 9.25
N GLU A 220 11.29 8.50 8.82
CA GLU A 220 12.02 8.56 7.54
C GLU A 220 11.06 8.54 6.34
N THR A 221 10.03 7.68 6.39
CA THR A 221 8.97 7.62 5.38
C THR A 221 8.26 8.97 5.25
N VAL A 222 7.85 9.58 6.36
CA VAL A 222 7.19 10.90 6.38
C VAL A 222 8.14 12.01 5.89
N LYS A 223 9.42 11.96 6.27
CA LYS A 223 10.42 12.93 5.79
C LYS A 223 10.51 12.92 4.27
N LEU A 224 10.60 11.73 3.65
CA LEU A 224 10.66 11.59 2.19
C LEU A 224 9.38 12.11 1.53
N ILE A 225 8.21 11.77 2.08
CA ILE A 225 6.92 12.29 1.60
C ILE A 225 6.88 13.82 1.66
N ARG A 226 7.28 14.43 2.78
CA ARG A 226 7.29 15.90 2.95
C ARG A 226 8.23 16.59 1.96
N LEU A 227 9.41 16.02 1.75
CA LEU A 227 10.39 16.55 0.79
C LEU A 227 9.81 16.56 -0.63
N PHE A 228 9.23 15.44 -1.05
CA PHE A 228 8.57 15.31 -2.35
C PHE A 228 7.41 16.30 -2.50
N LEU A 229 6.50 16.38 -1.52
CA LEU A 229 5.36 17.30 -1.57
C LEU A 229 5.77 18.77 -1.64
N LYS A 230 6.85 19.16 -0.95
CA LYS A 230 7.42 20.50 -1.05
C LYS A 230 7.88 20.81 -2.48
N GLN A 231 8.50 19.85 -3.16
CA GLN A 231 8.94 20.01 -4.55
C GLN A 231 7.75 20.10 -5.52
N VAL A 232 6.73 19.27 -5.35
CA VAL A 232 5.49 19.32 -6.16
C VAL A 232 4.79 20.68 -6.01
N GLY A 233 4.71 21.20 -4.77
CA GLY A 233 4.16 22.53 -4.49
C GLY A 233 4.95 23.65 -5.20
N ALA A 234 6.28 23.61 -5.13
CA ALA A 234 7.14 24.59 -5.79
C ALA A 234 7.01 24.57 -7.32
N ARG A 235 6.99 23.39 -7.95
CA ARG A 235 6.78 23.24 -9.40
C ARG A 235 5.41 23.76 -9.85
N SER A 236 4.38 23.57 -9.01
CA SER A 236 3.02 24.05 -9.30
C SER A 236 2.91 25.57 -9.22
N ALA A 237 3.63 26.20 -8.28
CA ALA A 237 3.69 27.66 -8.17
C ALA A 237 4.42 28.29 -9.37
N SER A 238 5.55 27.70 -9.78
CA SER A 238 6.33 28.19 -10.94
C SER A 238 5.61 28.06 -12.28
N LYS A 239 4.66 27.13 -12.43
CA LYS A 239 3.84 27.00 -13.66
C LYS A 239 2.68 28.01 -13.73
N ARG A 240 2.36 28.68 -12.61
CA ARG A 240 1.26 29.65 -12.51
C ARG A 240 1.75 31.11 -12.51
N ALA A 241 3.05 31.33 -12.35
CA ALA A 241 3.71 32.62 -12.49
C ALA A 241 4.13 32.83 -13.95
#